data_AF-A0A258X630-F1
#
_entry.id   AF-A0A258X630-F1
#
_cell.length_a   1.000
_cell.length_b   1.000
_cell.length_c   1.000
_cell.angle_alpha   90.00
_cell.angle_beta   90.00
_cell.angle_gamma   90.00
#
_symmetry.space_group_name_H-M   'P 1'
#
loop_
_entity.id
_entity.type
_entity.pdbx_description
1 polymer ?
#
loop_
_entity_poly.entity_id
_entity_poly.type
_entity_poly.pdbx_seq_one_letter_code
_entity_poly.pdbx_strand_id
1 'polypeptide(L)'
;GASPDAPADHETRETMQFAPDRKSAEGRWFWGDYKEFGFNVKLTRASAEPTVAAIWPYALKSGSKGATLKLIGDAFPASLKPSDIDLGKGVTVSKVVSASPTEAVLMVDVAADAAVGAHDVGLGGSVLAAGLPVYKKVDYLKVTPETAIARLGGSEKHTPGYQQFDAIGYDTGIDGKPYTTDDVALGPIDVTWSMQEMPTVYYDDDVNYVGKLSQTALFTPAIDGPNPERKWGRNNYGEVWVVATAKAEKDALGRPLTAKSFMVVTVPAYKRWDQPEVAK
;
A
#
# COMPACT_ATOMS: atom_id res chain seq x y z
N GLY A 1 16.89 2.26 -7.83
CA GLY A 1 16.13 1.00 -7.87
C GLY A 1 14.77 1.36 -8.43
N ALA A 2 14.35 0.73 -9.52
CA ALA A 2 13.14 1.14 -10.22
C ALA A 2 11.92 0.85 -9.33
N SER A 3 11.19 1.90 -8.96
CA SER A 3 9.77 1.84 -8.67
C SER A 3 9.03 1.49 -9.97
N PRO A 4 7.74 1.11 -9.91
CA PRO A 4 6.89 1.15 -11.10
C PRO A 4 7.05 2.51 -11.79
N ASP A 5 7.11 2.51 -13.11
CA ASP A 5 7.19 3.73 -13.90
C ASP A 5 5.99 4.64 -13.60
N ALA A 6 6.18 5.96 -13.64
CA ALA A 6 5.13 6.89 -13.25
C ALA A 6 3.94 6.82 -14.24
N PRO A 7 2.69 6.98 -13.77
CA PRO A 7 1.51 6.96 -14.65
C PRO A 7 1.58 7.95 -15.81
N ALA A 8 2.29 9.07 -15.63
CA ALA A 8 2.46 10.11 -16.64
C ALA A 8 3.27 9.65 -17.86
N ASP A 9 4.05 8.58 -17.72
CA ASP A 9 4.94 8.05 -18.76
C ASP A 9 4.27 6.93 -19.58
N HIS A 10 3.03 6.57 -19.27
CA HIS A 10 2.32 5.43 -19.86
C HIS A 10 0.87 5.78 -20.24
N GLU A 11 0.36 5.08 -21.26
CA GLU A 11 -1.08 5.03 -21.47
C GLU A 11 -1.73 4.34 -20.25
N THR A 12 -2.58 5.09 -19.56
CA THR A 12 -3.28 4.63 -18.36
C THR A 12 -4.74 4.36 -18.68
N ARG A 13 -5.29 3.37 -17.98
CA ARG A 13 -6.72 3.03 -18.03
C ARG A 13 -7.34 3.33 -16.69
N GLU A 14 -8.60 3.71 -16.72
CA GLU A 14 -9.41 3.87 -15.52
C GLU A 14 -10.65 3.00 -15.57
N THR A 15 -11.07 2.52 -14.39
CA THR A 15 -12.39 1.91 -14.19
C THR A 15 -12.96 2.51 -12.93
N MET A 16 -13.99 3.34 -13.09
CA MET A 16 -14.55 4.16 -12.03
C MET A 16 -16.06 3.92 -11.90
N GLN A 17 -16.52 3.80 -10.68
CA GLN A 17 -17.94 3.81 -10.33
C GLN A 17 -18.30 5.18 -9.77
N PHE A 18 -19.13 5.92 -10.49
CA PHE A 18 -19.68 7.20 -10.02
C PHE A 18 -20.92 6.96 -9.18
N ALA A 19 -21.01 7.63 -8.03
CA ALA A 19 -22.20 7.61 -7.20
C ALA A 19 -23.41 8.18 -7.98
N PRO A 20 -24.65 7.70 -7.72
CA PRO A 20 -25.85 8.19 -8.40
C PRO A 20 -26.07 9.71 -8.26
N ASP A 21 -25.66 10.28 -7.12
CA ASP A 21 -25.71 11.72 -6.85
C ASP A 21 -24.58 12.53 -7.53
N ARG A 22 -23.64 11.82 -8.17
CA ARG A 22 -22.46 12.34 -8.87
C ARG A 22 -21.53 13.17 -7.98
N LYS A 23 -21.58 13.00 -6.66
CA LYS A 23 -20.71 13.71 -5.71
C LYS A 23 -19.42 12.97 -5.40
N SER A 24 -19.36 11.67 -5.66
CA SER A 24 -18.15 10.87 -5.49
C SER A 24 -17.98 9.83 -6.59
N ALA A 25 -16.77 9.31 -6.71
CA ALA A 25 -16.49 8.12 -7.47
C ALA A 25 -15.39 7.30 -6.80
N GLU A 26 -15.41 5.99 -7.00
CA GLU A 26 -14.34 5.10 -6.56
C GLU A 26 -13.98 4.10 -7.66
N GLY A 27 -12.72 3.67 -7.69
CA GLY A 27 -12.27 2.76 -8.72
C GLY A 27 -10.76 2.58 -8.72
N ARG A 28 -10.21 2.28 -9.89
CA ARG A 28 -8.78 2.04 -10.06
C ARG A 28 -8.25 2.68 -11.34
N TRP A 29 -7.09 3.31 -11.23
CA TRP A 29 -6.25 3.70 -12.37
C TRP A 29 -5.11 2.71 -12.50
N PHE A 30 -4.83 2.24 -13.71
CA PHE A 30 -3.88 1.16 -13.93
C PHE A 30 -3.26 1.14 -15.32
N TRP A 31 -2.10 0.50 -15.41
CA TRP A 31 -1.31 0.33 -16.63
C TRP A 31 -0.49 -0.96 -16.56
N GLY A 32 0.34 -1.17 -17.57
CA GLY A 32 1.08 -2.41 -17.76
C GLY A 32 0.29 -3.42 -18.59
N ASP A 33 1.03 -4.31 -19.23
CA ASP A 33 0.47 -5.31 -20.15
C ASP A 33 -0.45 -6.32 -19.46
N TYR A 34 -0.24 -6.53 -18.16
CA TYR A 34 -1.07 -7.38 -17.30
C TYR A 34 -1.94 -6.55 -16.35
N LYS A 35 -2.00 -5.22 -16.52
CA LYS A 35 -2.73 -4.28 -15.65
C LYS A 35 -2.23 -4.32 -14.20
N GLU A 36 -0.99 -4.77 -14.00
CA GLU A 36 -0.37 -5.08 -12.72
C GLU A 36 -0.01 -3.81 -11.93
N PHE A 37 0.26 -2.71 -12.62
CA PHE A 37 0.56 -1.43 -11.99
C PHE A 37 -0.70 -0.59 -11.87
N GLY A 38 -0.84 0.15 -10.78
CA GLY A 38 -2.00 0.97 -10.54
C GLY A 38 -2.23 1.28 -9.08
N PHE A 39 -3.22 2.11 -8.82
CA PHE A 39 -3.66 2.47 -7.49
C PHE A 39 -5.18 2.68 -7.46
N ASN A 40 -5.76 2.43 -6.29
CA ASN A 40 -7.17 2.70 -6.06
C ASN A 40 -7.38 4.21 -5.93
N VAL A 41 -8.48 4.69 -6.49
CA VAL A 41 -8.82 6.11 -6.54
C VAL A 41 -10.15 6.31 -5.86
N LYS A 42 -10.21 7.30 -4.96
CA LYS A 42 -11.44 7.87 -4.45
C LYS A 42 -11.49 9.34 -4.86
N LEU A 43 -12.60 9.75 -5.47
CA LEU A 43 -12.85 11.10 -5.91
C LEU A 43 -14.02 11.67 -5.11
N THR A 44 -13.87 12.92 -4.69
CA THR A 44 -14.95 13.75 -4.17
C THR A 44 -15.09 14.97 -5.07
N ARG A 45 -16.32 15.33 -5.43
CA ARG A 45 -16.59 16.51 -6.25
C ARG A 45 -16.17 17.76 -5.49
N ALA A 46 -15.33 18.57 -6.12
CA ALA A 46 -14.92 19.88 -5.60
C ALA A 46 -16.16 20.75 -5.28
N SER A 47 -16.07 21.51 -4.19
CA SER A 47 -17.14 22.38 -3.71
C SER A 47 -16.53 23.63 -3.06
N ALA A 48 -17.38 24.61 -2.72
CA ALA A 48 -16.91 25.77 -1.96
C ALA A 48 -16.65 25.44 -0.48
N GLU A 49 -17.16 24.32 0.03
CA GLU A 49 -16.95 23.87 1.40
C GLU A 49 -15.66 23.03 1.49
N PRO A 50 -14.88 23.18 2.59
CA PRO A 50 -13.67 22.39 2.81
C PRO A 50 -13.97 20.89 2.74
N THR A 51 -13.10 20.11 2.10
CA THR A 51 -13.22 18.65 2.03
C THR A 51 -11.90 18.01 2.39
N VAL A 52 -11.90 17.13 3.40
CA VAL A 52 -10.71 16.32 3.75
C VAL A 52 -10.76 15.01 2.97
N ALA A 53 -9.76 14.78 2.12
CA ALA A 53 -9.67 13.60 1.27
C ALA A 53 -8.73 12.52 1.84
N ALA A 54 -7.63 12.93 2.47
CA ALA A 54 -6.63 12.03 3.03
C ALA A 54 -5.83 12.70 4.14
N ILE A 55 -5.02 11.89 4.83
CA ILE A 55 -4.04 12.33 5.81
C ILE A 55 -2.64 11.79 5.48
N TRP A 56 -1.62 12.41 6.05
CA TRP A 56 -0.26 11.87 6.08
C TRP A 56 0.50 12.26 7.35
N PRO A 57 1.17 11.34 8.08
CA PRO A 57 1.26 9.91 7.82
C PRO A 57 -0.08 9.18 7.99
N TYR A 58 -0.14 7.92 7.56
CA TYR A 58 -1.36 7.10 7.60
C TYR A 58 -1.87 6.77 9.00
N ALA A 59 -1.05 6.94 10.05
CA ALA A 59 -1.42 6.65 11.42
C ALA A 59 -0.61 7.50 12.40
N LEU A 60 -1.15 7.72 13.61
CA LEU A 60 -0.45 8.39 14.70
C LEU A 60 -0.25 7.46 15.89
N LYS A 61 0.94 7.52 16.49
CA LYS A 61 1.26 6.72 17.68
C LYS A 61 0.72 7.40 18.95
N SER A 62 0.04 6.63 19.80
CA SER A 62 -0.40 7.06 21.12
C SER A 62 0.77 7.55 21.97
N GLY A 63 0.58 8.65 22.70
CA GLY A 63 1.63 9.26 23.52
C GLY A 63 2.62 10.15 22.77
N SER A 64 2.51 10.27 21.45
CA SER A 64 3.34 11.20 20.67
C SER A 64 3.05 12.66 21.02
N LYS A 65 4.11 13.47 21.09
CA LYS A 65 4.04 14.92 21.30
C LYS A 65 4.66 15.65 20.13
N GLY A 66 3.96 16.66 19.61
CA GLY A 66 4.41 17.45 18.47
C GLY A 66 4.57 16.66 17.17
N ALA A 67 3.78 15.60 16.97
CA ALA A 67 3.80 14.83 15.73
C ALA A 67 3.32 15.71 14.56
N THR A 68 3.92 15.55 13.38
CA THR A 68 3.46 16.24 12.17
C THR A 68 2.36 15.43 11.50
N LEU A 69 1.20 16.05 11.27
CA LEU A 69 0.09 15.49 10.51
C LEU A 69 -0.28 16.44 9.38
N LYS A 70 -0.40 15.93 8.16
CA LYS A 70 -0.92 16.66 7.01
C LYS A 70 -2.36 16.24 6.77
N LEU A 71 -3.23 17.22 6.56
CA LEU A 71 -4.53 17.01 5.92
C LEU A 71 -4.38 17.36 4.45
N ILE A 72 -4.89 16.49 3.58
CA ILE A 72 -4.89 16.68 2.13
C ILE A 72 -6.35 16.73 1.68
N GLY A 73 -6.68 17.70 0.84
CA GLY A 73 -8.07 17.94 0.48
C GLY A 73 -8.25 19.08 -0.49
N ASP A 74 -9.38 19.77 -0.37
CA ASP A 74 -9.75 20.91 -1.19
C ASP A 74 -10.49 21.98 -0.37
N ALA A 75 -10.46 23.22 -0.86
CA ALA A 75 -11.12 24.39 -0.30
C ALA A 75 -10.84 24.67 1.20
N PHE A 76 -9.65 24.29 1.70
CA PHE A 76 -9.27 24.62 3.08
C PHE A 76 -9.12 26.14 3.27
N PRO A 77 -9.62 26.72 4.39
CA PRO A 77 -9.46 28.14 4.67
C PRO A 77 -8.00 28.52 4.94
N ALA A 78 -7.54 29.65 4.39
CA ALA A 78 -6.18 30.14 4.66
C ALA A 78 -5.97 30.52 6.15
N SER A 79 -7.03 30.90 6.85
CA SER A 79 -7.01 31.29 8.27
C SER A 79 -7.38 30.15 9.22
N LEU A 80 -7.06 28.91 8.86
CA LEU A 80 -7.40 27.72 9.63
C LEU A 80 -6.81 27.77 11.05
N LYS A 81 -7.65 27.53 12.06
CA LYS A 81 -7.25 27.49 13.47
C LYS A 81 -7.27 26.05 13.99
N PRO A 82 -6.49 25.72 15.03
CA PRO A 82 -6.55 24.41 15.67
C PRO A 82 -7.96 24.01 16.12
N SER A 83 -8.79 24.96 16.56
CA SER A 83 -10.18 24.72 17.00
C SER A 83 -11.14 24.32 15.88
N ASP A 84 -10.76 24.52 14.62
CA ASP A 84 -11.59 24.20 13.46
C ASP A 84 -11.44 22.74 13.03
N ILE A 85 -10.52 22.00 13.67
CA ILE A 85 -10.10 20.65 13.32
C ILE A 85 -10.42 19.72 14.49
N ASP A 86 -11.21 18.69 14.22
CA ASP A 86 -11.47 17.60 15.16
C ASP A 86 -10.73 16.35 14.68
N LEU A 87 -9.90 15.76 15.54
CA LEU A 87 -9.13 14.53 15.24
C LEU A 87 -9.59 13.36 16.12
N GLY A 88 -10.72 13.51 16.82
CA GLY A 88 -11.22 12.52 17.75
C GLY A 88 -10.64 12.64 19.16
N LYS A 89 -11.26 11.89 20.09
CA LYS A 89 -10.93 11.97 21.51
C LYS A 89 -9.50 11.51 21.78
N GLY A 90 -8.73 12.37 22.45
CA GLY A 90 -7.35 12.08 22.83
C GLY A 90 -6.31 12.49 21.77
N VAL A 91 -6.73 13.13 20.67
CA VAL A 91 -5.85 13.71 19.66
C VAL A 91 -6.11 15.21 19.59
N THR A 92 -5.08 16.01 19.86
CA THR A 92 -5.21 17.47 19.94
C THR A 92 -4.31 18.15 18.91
N VAL A 93 -4.86 19.06 18.11
CA VAL A 93 -4.07 19.96 17.29
C VAL A 93 -3.48 21.05 18.17
N SER A 94 -2.16 21.04 18.36
CA SER A 94 -1.46 22.06 19.14
C SER A 94 -1.13 23.30 18.30
N LYS A 95 -0.90 23.13 17.00
CA LYS A 95 -0.58 24.22 16.08
C LYS A 95 -0.94 23.88 14.63
N VAL A 96 -1.48 24.86 13.90
CA VAL A 96 -1.49 24.83 12.43
C VAL A 96 -0.18 25.45 11.95
N VAL A 97 0.68 24.65 11.33
CA VAL A 97 2.01 25.05 10.85
C VAL A 97 1.90 25.81 9.54
N SER A 98 1.09 25.30 8.61
CA SER A 98 0.75 25.95 7.34
C SER A 98 -0.63 25.50 6.88
N ALA A 99 -1.31 26.35 6.11
CA ALA A 99 -2.57 26.03 5.48
C ALA A 99 -2.58 26.63 4.06
N SER A 100 -3.03 25.82 3.11
CA SER A 100 -3.31 26.17 1.72
C SER A 100 -4.64 25.49 1.35
N PRO A 101 -5.32 25.90 0.25
CA PRO A 101 -6.58 25.28 -0.13
C PRO A 101 -6.56 23.76 -0.25
N THR A 102 -5.40 23.14 -0.54
CA THR A 102 -5.28 21.69 -0.78
C THR A 102 -4.48 20.91 0.27
N GLU A 103 -3.74 21.60 1.14
CA GLU A 103 -2.93 20.97 2.19
C GLU A 103 -2.91 21.84 3.45
N ALA A 104 -3.11 21.22 4.61
CA ALA A 104 -2.83 21.82 5.91
C ALA A 104 -1.83 20.97 6.69
N VAL A 105 -0.74 21.57 7.18
CA VAL A 105 0.27 20.90 8.00
C VAL A 105 0.03 21.27 9.45
N LEU A 106 -0.13 20.26 10.30
CA LEU A 106 -0.50 20.36 11.70
C LEU A 106 0.60 19.79 12.58
N MET A 107 0.72 20.37 13.78
CA MET A 107 1.39 19.76 14.91
C MET A 107 0.33 19.19 15.85
N VAL A 108 0.46 17.90 16.17
CA VAL A 108 -0.54 17.11 16.87
C VAL A 108 0.07 16.42 18.09
N ASP A 109 -0.65 16.47 19.19
CA ASP A 109 -0.38 15.71 20.40
C ASP A 109 -1.38 14.57 20.52
N VAL A 110 -0.89 13.36 20.76
CA VAL A 110 -1.73 12.19 21.02
C VAL A 110 -1.56 11.78 22.48
N ALA A 111 -2.68 11.69 23.21
CA ALA A 111 -2.68 11.24 24.58
C ALA A 111 -2.15 9.79 24.68
N ALA A 112 -1.49 9.46 25.79
CA ALA A 112 -0.97 8.11 26.01
C ALA A 112 -2.08 7.05 26.16
N ASP A 113 -3.26 7.49 26.60
CA ASP A 113 -4.49 6.72 26.76
C ASP A 113 -5.50 6.94 25.62
N ALA A 114 -5.08 7.58 24.52
CA ALA A 114 -5.90 7.71 23.32
C ALA A 114 -6.37 6.31 22.86
N ALA A 115 -7.64 6.22 22.47
CA ALA A 115 -8.22 4.95 22.03
C ALA A 115 -7.50 4.47 20.77
N VAL A 116 -7.05 3.21 20.78
CA VAL A 116 -6.54 2.53 19.59
C VAL A 116 -7.72 2.29 18.65
N GLY A 117 -7.53 2.56 17.36
CA GLY A 117 -8.58 2.45 16.37
C GLY A 117 -8.57 3.61 15.39
N ALA A 118 -9.51 3.58 14.45
CA ALA A 118 -9.72 4.67 13.52
C ALA A 118 -10.56 5.78 14.17
N HIS A 119 -10.08 7.02 14.06
CA HIS A 119 -10.78 8.24 14.45
C HIS A 119 -11.27 8.97 13.20
N ASP A 120 -12.37 9.70 13.34
CA ASP A 120 -12.84 10.61 12.30
C ASP A 120 -11.96 11.86 12.26
N VAL A 121 -11.81 12.44 11.07
CA VAL A 121 -11.14 13.73 10.87
C VAL A 121 -12.16 14.76 10.42
N GLY A 122 -12.48 15.68 11.31
CA GLY A 122 -13.40 16.79 11.09
C GLY A 122 -12.68 18.07 10.69
N LEU A 123 -13.23 18.78 9.71
CA LEU A 123 -12.83 20.14 9.33
C LEU A 123 -14.07 20.91 8.89
N GLY A 124 -14.57 21.80 9.76
CA GLY A 124 -15.84 22.49 9.52
C GLY A 124 -16.99 21.50 9.35
N GLY A 125 -17.66 21.51 8.19
CA GLY A 125 -18.73 20.56 7.84
C GLY A 125 -18.25 19.23 7.22
N SER A 126 -16.96 19.11 6.88
CA SER A 126 -16.41 17.89 6.28
C SER A 126 -15.95 16.92 7.35
N VAL A 127 -16.25 15.64 7.14
CA VAL A 127 -15.78 14.53 7.96
C VAL A 127 -15.19 13.45 7.07
N LEU A 128 -13.90 13.15 7.26
CA LEU A 128 -13.28 11.95 6.75
C LEU A 128 -13.46 10.85 7.81
N ALA A 129 -14.48 10.03 7.62
CA ALA A 129 -14.84 8.97 8.54
C ALA A 129 -13.73 7.90 8.62
N ALA A 130 -13.40 7.47 9.84
CA ALA A 130 -12.33 6.51 10.12
C ALA A 130 -10.99 6.86 9.43
N GLY A 131 -10.73 8.17 9.25
CA GLY A 131 -9.61 8.69 8.47
C GLY A 131 -8.28 8.74 9.19
N LEU A 132 -8.27 8.67 10.52
CA LEU A 132 -7.07 8.77 11.35
C LEU A 132 -6.90 7.55 12.26
N PRO A 133 -6.20 6.51 11.79
CA PRO A 133 -5.72 5.43 12.65
C PRO A 133 -4.82 5.94 13.79
N VAL A 134 -5.15 5.56 15.03
CA VAL A 134 -4.30 5.74 16.21
C VAL A 134 -3.89 4.38 16.73
N TYR A 135 -2.60 4.22 17.03
CA TYR A 135 -2.01 2.93 17.40
C TYR A 135 -1.03 3.04 18.56
N LYS A 136 -0.76 1.93 19.25
CA LYS A 136 0.24 1.85 20.33
C LYS A 136 1.57 1.32 19.84
N LYS A 137 1.55 0.27 19.01
CA LYS A 137 2.75 -0.39 18.50
C LYS A 137 2.47 -1.09 17.18
N VAL A 138 3.54 -1.40 16.44
CA VAL A 138 3.45 -2.34 15.33
C VAL A 138 3.56 -3.74 15.92
N ASP A 139 2.46 -4.48 15.94
CA ASP A 139 2.39 -5.83 16.48
C ASP A 139 2.78 -6.88 15.44
N TYR A 140 2.37 -6.68 14.20
CA TYR A 140 2.68 -7.59 13.11
C TYR A 140 2.73 -6.86 11.77
N LEU A 141 3.27 -7.53 10.77
CA LEU A 141 3.31 -7.06 9.38
C LEU A 141 2.45 -7.96 8.49
N LYS A 142 1.92 -7.40 7.40
CA LYS A 142 1.45 -8.17 6.24
C LYS A 142 2.16 -7.68 4.99
N VAL A 143 2.60 -8.60 4.16
CA VAL A 143 2.99 -8.29 2.78
C VAL A 143 1.73 -8.34 1.93
N THR A 144 1.46 -7.28 1.16
CA THR A 144 0.35 -7.21 0.23
C THR A 144 0.86 -7.14 -1.22
N PRO A 145 0.26 -7.89 -2.16
CA PRO A 145 -0.74 -8.92 -1.90
C PRO A 145 -0.14 -10.12 -1.13
N GLU A 146 -0.94 -10.87 -0.36
CA GLU A 146 -0.48 -12.04 0.40
C GLU A 146 -0.14 -13.24 -0.50
N THR A 147 -0.79 -13.29 -1.67
CA THR A 147 -0.49 -14.22 -2.75
C THR A 147 -0.37 -13.44 -4.06
N ALA A 148 0.61 -13.79 -4.88
CA ALA A 148 0.91 -13.06 -6.11
C ALA A 148 1.22 -13.99 -7.28
N ILE A 149 1.03 -13.46 -8.49
CA ILE A 149 1.45 -14.11 -9.73
C ILE A 149 2.30 -13.12 -10.52
N ALA A 150 3.54 -13.51 -10.84
CA ALA A 150 4.36 -12.84 -11.84
C ALA A 150 4.50 -13.74 -13.07
N ARG A 151 4.86 -13.16 -14.22
CA ARG A 151 4.97 -13.92 -15.48
C ARG A 151 6.28 -13.66 -16.17
N LEU A 152 6.96 -14.73 -16.56
CA LEU A 152 8.14 -14.64 -17.40
C LEU A 152 7.84 -13.85 -18.68
N GLY A 153 8.88 -13.21 -19.21
CA GLY A 153 8.81 -12.44 -20.43
C GLY A 153 10.06 -11.58 -20.60
N GLY A 154 10.09 -10.77 -21.65
CA GLY A 154 11.28 -10.02 -22.05
C GLY A 154 11.96 -10.59 -23.30
N SER A 155 11.44 -11.69 -23.87
CA SER A 155 11.67 -12.00 -25.28
C SER A 155 10.85 -11.07 -26.18
N GLU A 156 11.21 -10.98 -27.46
CA GLU A 156 10.48 -10.15 -28.45
C GLU A 156 8.98 -10.48 -28.56
N LYS A 157 8.55 -11.67 -28.12
CA LYS A 157 7.18 -12.18 -28.29
C LYS A 157 6.30 -12.00 -27.07
N HIS A 158 6.89 -11.86 -25.88
CA HIS A 158 6.14 -11.89 -24.63
C HIS A 158 6.63 -10.80 -23.70
N THR A 159 5.73 -9.89 -23.34
CA THR A 159 6.03 -8.90 -22.30
C THR A 159 6.07 -9.55 -20.92
N PRO A 160 7.01 -9.12 -20.05
CA PRO A 160 7.09 -9.60 -18.67
C PRO A 160 5.87 -9.13 -17.86
N GLY A 161 5.41 -9.97 -16.92
CA GLY A 161 4.37 -9.61 -15.95
C GLY A 161 4.98 -9.34 -14.59
N TYR A 162 5.01 -8.08 -14.19
CA TYR A 162 5.65 -7.62 -12.97
C TYR A 162 4.76 -7.81 -11.74
N GLN A 163 5.34 -7.68 -10.55
CA GLN A 163 4.58 -7.63 -9.31
C GLN A 163 5.18 -6.60 -8.35
N GLN A 164 4.35 -5.66 -7.89
CA GLN A 164 4.67 -4.74 -6.80
C GLN A 164 4.16 -5.31 -5.48
N PHE A 165 4.92 -5.14 -4.40
CA PHE A 165 4.52 -5.48 -3.04
C PHE A 165 4.57 -4.27 -2.12
N ASP A 166 3.82 -4.31 -1.02
CA ASP A 166 3.95 -3.39 0.11
C ASP A 166 4.00 -4.17 1.42
N ALA A 167 4.65 -3.61 2.43
CA ALA A 167 4.67 -4.16 3.79
C ALA A 167 3.86 -3.25 4.72
N ILE A 168 2.68 -3.69 5.12
CA ILE A 168 1.75 -2.92 5.96
C ILE A 168 1.89 -3.36 7.41
N GLY A 169 2.06 -2.40 8.31
CA GLY A 169 2.08 -2.63 9.75
C GLY A 169 0.68 -2.65 10.34
N TYR A 170 0.50 -3.43 11.41
CA TYR A 170 -0.76 -3.52 12.13
C TYR A 170 -0.54 -3.47 13.64
N ASP A 171 -1.45 -2.82 14.34
CA ASP A 171 -1.65 -2.95 15.80
C ASP A 171 -2.82 -3.92 16.03
N THR A 172 -2.74 -4.79 17.03
CA THR A 172 -3.78 -5.81 17.31
C THR A 172 -5.04 -5.26 17.97
N GLY A 173 -5.20 -3.95 18.01
CA GLY A 173 -6.44 -3.33 18.42
C GLY A 173 -6.71 -3.47 19.92
N ILE A 174 -7.99 -3.48 20.27
CA ILE A 174 -8.44 -3.50 21.67
C ILE A 174 -8.50 -4.93 22.22
N ASP A 175 -8.73 -5.93 21.36
CA ASP A 175 -8.80 -7.33 21.77
C ASP A 175 -7.42 -7.99 21.92
N GLY A 176 -6.39 -7.35 21.37
CA GLY A 176 -4.99 -7.74 21.49
C GLY A 176 -4.61 -8.97 20.66
N LYS A 177 -5.49 -9.43 19.76
CA LYS A 177 -5.28 -10.63 18.93
C LYS A 177 -5.05 -10.21 17.49
N PRO A 178 -4.03 -10.78 16.82
CA PRO A 178 -3.82 -10.49 15.42
C PRO A 178 -4.86 -11.17 14.53
N TYR A 179 -5.08 -10.59 13.36
CA TYR A 179 -5.96 -11.07 12.30
C TYR A 179 -7.45 -11.01 12.67
N THR A 180 -7.84 -10.01 13.44
CA THR A 180 -9.23 -9.72 13.83
C THR A 180 -9.72 -8.43 13.18
N THR A 181 -11.01 -8.13 13.36
CA THR A 181 -11.65 -6.97 12.72
C THR A 181 -11.31 -5.64 13.37
N ASP A 182 -10.77 -5.64 14.59
CA ASP A 182 -10.34 -4.43 15.30
C ASP A 182 -8.84 -4.12 15.12
N ASP A 183 -8.12 -4.94 14.34
CA ASP A 183 -6.76 -4.64 13.93
C ASP A 183 -6.70 -3.30 13.19
N VAL A 184 -5.71 -2.49 13.56
CA VAL A 184 -5.53 -1.14 13.00
C VAL A 184 -4.40 -1.17 11.98
N ALA A 185 -4.74 -0.95 10.70
CA ALA A 185 -3.75 -0.81 9.64
C ALA A 185 -2.99 0.53 9.78
N LEU A 186 -1.67 0.46 9.80
CA LEU A 186 -0.78 1.60 10.05
C LEU A 186 -0.19 2.22 8.78
N GLY A 187 -0.43 1.57 7.64
CA GLY A 187 0.20 1.90 6.36
C GLY A 187 1.59 1.25 6.20
N PRO A 188 2.35 1.66 5.18
CA PRO A 188 3.65 1.09 4.86
C PRO A 188 4.68 1.25 5.99
N ILE A 189 5.41 0.18 6.28
CA ILE A 189 6.51 0.14 7.25
C ILE A 189 7.84 0.06 6.52
N ASP A 190 8.87 0.69 7.09
CA ASP A 190 10.23 0.58 6.56
C ASP A 190 10.82 -0.80 6.82
N VAL A 191 11.10 -1.52 5.73
CA VAL A 191 11.54 -2.92 5.74
C VAL A 191 12.73 -3.12 4.79
N THR A 192 13.45 -4.22 5.00
CA THR A 192 14.37 -4.78 4.01
C THR A 192 13.65 -5.91 3.28
N TRP A 193 13.73 -5.90 1.95
CA TRP A 193 13.10 -6.90 1.09
C TRP A 193 14.08 -8.00 0.71
N SER A 194 13.61 -9.24 0.70
CA SER A 194 14.37 -10.39 0.19
C SER A 194 13.45 -11.44 -0.41
N MET A 195 14.03 -12.43 -1.08
CA MET A 195 13.33 -13.58 -1.63
C MET A 195 13.89 -14.85 -1.01
N GLN A 196 13.02 -15.81 -0.70
CA GLN A 196 13.40 -17.10 -0.12
C GLN A 196 12.76 -18.24 -0.92
N GLU A 197 13.44 -19.39 -0.94
CA GLU A 197 12.92 -20.60 -1.56
C GLU A 197 11.62 -21.04 -0.89
N MET A 198 10.65 -21.47 -1.69
CA MET A 198 9.54 -22.28 -1.20
C MET A 198 9.90 -23.75 -1.46
N PRO A 199 10.30 -24.53 -0.44
CA PRO A 199 10.78 -25.89 -0.64
C PRO A 199 9.62 -26.84 -0.94
N THR A 200 9.20 -26.86 -2.20
CA THR A 200 8.25 -27.82 -2.77
C THR A 200 8.95 -29.13 -3.13
N VAL A 201 10.23 -29.06 -3.53
CA VAL A 201 11.10 -30.22 -3.76
C VAL A 201 12.50 -30.03 -3.16
N TYR A 202 13.24 -31.13 -3.00
CA TYR A 202 14.53 -31.16 -2.31
C TYR A 202 15.67 -30.38 -2.99
N TYR A 203 15.45 -29.90 -4.22
CA TYR A 203 16.44 -29.20 -5.04
C TYR A 203 15.92 -27.84 -5.52
N ASP A 204 14.98 -27.23 -4.79
CA ASP A 204 14.47 -25.92 -5.16
C ASP A 204 15.58 -24.87 -5.08
N ASP A 205 15.77 -24.24 -6.22
CA ASP A 205 16.74 -23.20 -6.52
C ASP A 205 16.06 -22.04 -7.26
N ASP A 206 14.74 -21.95 -7.15
CA ASP A 206 13.87 -21.06 -7.91
C ASP A 206 14.29 -19.60 -7.72
N VAL A 207 14.72 -19.21 -6.51
CA VAL A 207 15.17 -17.84 -6.22
C VAL A 207 16.28 -17.39 -7.17
N ASN A 208 17.11 -18.32 -7.64
CA ASN A 208 18.23 -18.01 -8.54
C ASN A 208 17.78 -17.76 -9.99
N TYR A 209 16.59 -18.23 -10.38
CA TYR A 209 16.14 -18.24 -11.77
C TYR A 209 14.91 -17.38 -12.03
N VAL A 210 14.00 -17.22 -11.07
CA VAL A 210 12.67 -16.65 -11.35
C VAL A 210 12.67 -15.16 -11.68
N GLY A 211 13.67 -14.42 -11.24
CA GLY A 211 13.75 -12.98 -11.44
C GLY A 211 14.50 -12.25 -10.33
N LYS A 212 14.24 -10.95 -10.19
CA LYS A 212 14.88 -10.09 -9.20
C LYS A 212 13.85 -9.28 -8.44
N LEU A 213 14.03 -9.18 -7.12
CA LEU A 213 13.26 -8.30 -6.25
C LEU A 213 14.11 -7.08 -5.86
N SER A 214 13.57 -5.88 -6.08
CA SER A 214 14.21 -4.63 -5.67
C SER A 214 13.93 -4.31 -4.20
N GLN A 215 14.70 -3.38 -3.61
CA GLN A 215 14.40 -2.84 -2.27
C GLN A 215 13.21 -1.87 -2.24
N THR A 216 12.65 -1.51 -3.40
CA THR A 216 11.34 -0.83 -3.52
C THR A 216 10.20 -1.84 -3.69
N ALA A 217 10.48 -3.13 -3.44
CA ALA A 217 9.52 -4.23 -3.50
C ALA A 217 8.90 -4.48 -4.89
N LEU A 218 9.59 -4.04 -5.95
CA LEU A 218 9.23 -4.39 -7.32
C LEU A 218 9.93 -5.69 -7.70
N PHE A 219 9.15 -6.70 -8.04
CA PHE A 219 9.63 -7.93 -8.65
C PHE A 219 9.63 -7.83 -10.17
N THR A 220 10.80 -8.06 -10.76
CA THR A 220 11.02 -8.16 -12.20
C THR A 220 11.27 -9.63 -12.56
N PRO A 221 10.37 -10.26 -13.34
CA PRO A 221 10.52 -11.66 -13.74
C PRO A 221 11.67 -11.86 -14.71
N ALA A 222 12.20 -13.09 -14.77
CA ALA A 222 13.21 -13.47 -15.74
C ALA A 222 12.64 -13.70 -17.16
N ILE A 223 13.54 -13.86 -18.14
CA ILE A 223 13.20 -14.19 -19.52
C ILE A 223 12.47 -15.53 -19.63
N ASP A 224 11.53 -15.61 -20.57
CA ASP A 224 10.80 -16.84 -20.89
C ASP A 224 11.60 -17.80 -21.79
N GLY A 225 11.14 -19.06 -21.84
CA GLY A 225 11.75 -20.14 -22.64
C GLY A 225 12.61 -21.10 -21.82
N PRO A 226 13.06 -22.21 -22.44
CA PRO A 226 13.94 -23.20 -21.81
C PRO A 226 15.26 -22.57 -21.33
N ASN A 227 15.66 -22.84 -20.09
CA ASN A 227 16.95 -22.40 -19.56
C ASN A 227 17.90 -23.61 -19.38
N PRO A 228 18.99 -23.70 -20.17
CA PRO A 228 19.98 -24.78 -20.06
C PRO A 228 20.66 -24.91 -18.69
N GLU A 229 20.69 -23.84 -17.89
CA GLU A 229 21.26 -23.86 -16.53
C GLU A 229 20.32 -24.55 -15.53
N ARG A 230 19.03 -24.64 -15.85
CA ARG A 230 18.07 -25.34 -15.02
C ARG A 230 18.06 -26.82 -15.31
N LYS A 231 17.77 -27.61 -14.27
CA LYS A 231 17.60 -29.07 -14.38
C LYS A 231 16.60 -29.41 -15.49
N TRP A 232 17.03 -30.25 -16.43
CA TRP A 232 16.27 -30.67 -17.62
C TRP A 232 15.91 -29.56 -18.61
N GLY A 233 16.58 -28.41 -18.57
CA GLY A 233 16.27 -27.30 -19.48
C GLY A 233 14.92 -26.65 -19.19
N ARG A 234 14.44 -26.71 -17.94
CA ARG A 234 13.18 -26.08 -17.53
C ARG A 234 13.21 -24.56 -17.75
N ASN A 235 12.04 -23.96 -17.89
CA ASN A 235 11.93 -22.50 -17.91
C ASN A 235 12.20 -21.91 -16.52
N ASN A 236 12.38 -20.60 -16.46
CA ASN A 236 12.64 -19.84 -15.23
C ASN A 236 11.41 -19.66 -14.31
N TYR A 237 10.37 -20.49 -14.41
CA TYR A 237 9.20 -20.38 -13.53
C TYR A 237 9.50 -21.03 -12.17
N GLY A 238 8.71 -20.72 -11.15
CA GLY A 238 8.88 -21.33 -9.84
C GLY A 238 8.05 -20.67 -8.75
N GLU A 239 8.24 -21.15 -7.53
CA GLU A 239 7.52 -20.74 -6.34
C GLU A 239 8.50 -20.12 -5.32
N VAL A 240 8.21 -18.90 -4.89
CA VAL A 240 9.09 -18.18 -3.95
C VAL A 240 8.30 -17.46 -2.86
N TRP A 241 8.95 -17.26 -1.73
CA TRP A 241 8.50 -16.33 -0.71
C TRP A 241 9.11 -14.95 -0.93
N VAL A 242 8.28 -13.92 -1.02
CA VAL A 242 8.71 -12.52 -0.91
C VAL A 242 8.64 -12.12 0.56
N VAL A 243 9.77 -11.68 1.12
CA VAL A 243 9.92 -11.49 2.57
C VAL A 243 10.24 -10.04 2.89
N ALA A 244 9.40 -9.45 3.73
CA ALA A 244 9.63 -8.16 4.35
C ALA A 244 10.16 -8.35 5.78
N THR A 245 11.27 -7.69 6.11
CA THR A 245 11.84 -7.67 7.46
C THR A 245 11.91 -6.24 7.98
N ALA A 246 11.19 -5.93 9.06
CA ALA A 246 11.19 -4.60 9.66
C ALA A 246 12.60 -4.13 10.03
N LYS A 247 12.90 -2.85 9.76
CA LYS A 247 14.17 -2.26 10.17
C LYS A 247 14.17 -1.83 11.64
N ALA A 248 13.04 -1.30 12.12
CA ALA A 248 12.91 -0.77 13.48
C ALA A 248 12.03 -1.62 14.40
N GLU A 249 10.94 -2.17 13.86
CA GLU A 249 9.91 -2.86 14.65
C GLU A 249 10.34 -4.29 15.03
N LYS A 250 10.04 -4.69 16.26
CA LYS A 250 10.50 -5.95 16.86
C LYS A 250 9.36 -6.70 17.55
N ASP A 251 9.46 -8.02 17.56
CA ASP A 251 8.61 -8.89 18.35
C ASP A 251 8.95 -8.82 19.85
N ALA A 252 8.15 -9.53 20.67
CA ALA A 252 8.36 -9.61 22.12
C ALA A 252 9.71 -10.23 22.54
N LEU A 253 10.39 -10.93 21.62
CA LEU A 253 11.72 -11.52 21.83
C LEU A 253 12.84 -10.61 21.32
N GLY A 254 12.52 -9.39 20.86
CA GLY A 254 13.48 -8.42 20.35
C GLY A 254 13.98 -8.71 18.93
N ARG A 255 13.36 -9.65 18.21
CA ARG A 255 13.70 -9.98 16.82
C ARG A 255 12.91 -9.08 15.86
N PRO A 256 13.48 -8.67 14.72
CA PRO A 256 12.74 -7.91 13.72
C PRO A 256 11.42 -8.58 13.33
N LEU A 257 10.34 -7.81 13.21
CA LEU A 257 9.09 -8.34 12.65
C LEU A 257 9.32 -8.77 11.20
N THR A 258 8.70 -9.89 10.81
CA THR A 258 8.78 -10.42 9.44
C THR A 258 7.41 -10.78 8.93
N ALA A 259 7.20 -10.59 7.62
CA ALA A 259 6.02 -11.07 6.91
C ALA A 259 6.41 -11.61 5.54
N LYS A 260 5.57 -12.49 5.00
CA LYS A 260 5.80 -13.17 3.74
C LYS A 260 4.59 -13.07 2.83
N SER A 261 4.84 -12.95 1.53
CA SER A 261 3.87 -13.21 0.48
C SER A 261 4.32 -14.44 -0.32
N PHE A 262 3.36 -15.31 -0.65
CA PHE A 262 3.60 -16.40 -1.57
C PHE A 262 3.49 -15.90 -3.01
N MET A 263 4.52 -16.10 -3.83
CA MET A 263 4.48 -15.70 -5.24
C MET A 263 4.77 -16.89 -6.15
N VAL A 264 3.89 -17.08 -7.12
CA VAL A 264 4.12 -17.99 -8.24
C VAL A 264 4.61 -17.18 -9.43
N VAL A 265 5.81 -17.49 -9.91
CA VAL A 265 6.32 -16.97 -11.19
C VAL A 265 6.02 -18.00 -12.24
N THR A 266 5.19 -17.67 -13.23
CA THR A 266 4.69 -18.63 -14.22
C THR A 266 5.04 -18.24 -15.65
N VAL A 267 4.69 -19.10 -16.61
CA VAL A 267 4.90 -18.87 -18.04
C VAL A 267 4.17 -17.60 -18.54
N PRO A 268 4.58 -17.03 -19.68
CA PRO A 268 3.86 -15.91 -20.29
C PRO A 268 2.39 -16.23 -20.55
N ALA A 269 1.55 -15.19 -20.63
CA ALA A 269 0.19 -15.38 -21.12
C ALA A 269 0.19 -15.52 -22.65
N TYR A 270 0.14 -16.76 -23.15
CA TYR A 270 0.10 -17.06 -24.59
C TYR A 270 -1.24 -16.72 -25.27
N LYS A 271 -2.32 -16.64 -24.49
CA LYS A 271 -3.64 -16.21 -24.96
C LYS A 271 -4.11 -15.07 -24.07
N ARG A 272 -4.15 -13.87 -24.65
CA ARG A 272 -4.85 -12.73 -24.06
C ARG A 272 -6.20 -12.65 -24.76
N TRP A 273 -7.27 -12.88 -24.02
CA TRP A 273 -8.61 -12.60 -24.52
C TRP A 273 -8.79 -11.09 -24.49
N ASP A 274 -8.88 -10.49 -25.66
CA ASP A 274 -9.41 -9.14 -25.75
C ASP A 274 -10.87 -9.23 -25.29
N GLN A 275 -11.24 -8.50 -24.24
CA GLN A 275 -12.60 -8.43 -23.73
C GLN A 275 -13.18 -7.07 -24.15
N PRO A 276 -13.60 -6.91 -25.43
CA PRO A 276 -14.12 -5.66 -25.93
C PRO A 276 -15.37 -5.18 -25.18
N GLU A 277 -16.06 -6.06 -24.44
CA GLU A 277 -17.25 -5.74 -23.65
C GLU A 277 -16.96 -4.89 -22.40
N VAL A 278 -15.70 -4.82 -21.94
CA VAL A 278 -15.26 -3.98 -20.80
C VAL A 278 -14.23 -2.91 -21.23
N ALA A 279 -14.00 -2.75 -22.54
CA ALA A 279 -12.99 -1.86 -23.11
C ALA A 279 -13.57 -0.74 -23.99
N LYS A 280 -14.87 -0.47 -23.91
CA LYS A 280 -15.52 0.68 -24.55
C LYS A 280 -16.22 1.57 -23.55
#